data_AF-A0A814MDW7-F1
#
_entry.id   AF-A0A814MDW7-F1
#
_cell.length_a   1.000
_cell.length_b   1.000
_cell.length_c   1.000
_cell.angle_alpha   90.00
_cell.angle_beta   90.00
_cell.angle_gamma   90.00
#
_symmetry.space_group_name_H-M   'P 1'
#
loop_
_entity.id
_entity.type
_entity.pdbx_description
1 polymer ?
#
loop_
_entity_poly.entity_id
_entity_poly.type
_entity_poly.pdbx_seq_one_letter_code
_entity_poly.pdbx_strand_id
1 'polypeptide(L)'
;MVSSQSTAHDAESWSSTSPSRAPAPFVVDLSSINTVNPLANMLEKREQIEREQERLQHEEEEVKQEIEKYLSSGQIDVSSPEGNRLPDIAGSKEKSTIIHDRKGLISMDITKSINEFIIILGPAPMLNDNYVVFGEVIRGMAIFDSINACADTVNGGGQPFDAISIYSCS
;
A
#
# COMPACT_ATOMS: atom_id res chain seq x y z
N MET A 1 1.94 -71.30 45.74
CA MET A 1 0.75 -70.90 46.52
C MET A 1 -0.31 -70.42 45.53
N VAL A 2 -1.37 -71.23 45.39
CA VAL A 2 -2.81 -70.93 45.14
C VAL A 2 -3.12 -69.67 44.31
N SER A 3 -3.60 -69.68 43.06
CA SER A 3 -4.81 -70.25 42.40
C SER A 3 -6.13 -69.47 42.62
N SER A 4 -6.83 -69.26 41.49
CA SER A 4 -8.29 -69.06 41.30
C SER A 4 -8.85 -67.61 41.37
N GLN A 5 -9.35 -67.04 40.27
CA GLN A 5 -10.71 -67.15 39.67
C GLN A 5 -11.83 -66.65 40.61
N SER A 6 -12.47 -65.51 40.29
CA SER A 6 -13.70 -65.35 39.48
C SER A 6 -14.97 -65.83 40.17
N THR A 7 -15.95 -64.93 40.38
CA THR A 7 -17.39 -65.26 40.40
C THR A 7 -18.22 -64.04 40.04
N ALA A 8 -19.00 -64.17 38.97
CA ALA A 8 -20.21 -63.40 38.69
C ALA A 8 -21.41 -63.98 39.49
N HIS A 9 -22.45 -63.18 39.69
CA HIS A 9 -23.87 -63.47 39.35
C HIS A 9 -24.85 -62.58 40.17
N ASP A 10 -25.58 -61.75 39.43
CA ASP A 10 -27.04 -61.52 39.40
C ASP A 10 -27.90 -61.67 40.68
N ALA A 11 -28.72 -60.63 40.95
CA ALA A 11 -30.17 -60.77 41.18
C ALA A 11 -30.86 -59.39 41.26
N GLU A 12 -32.13 -59.37 40.85
CA GLU A 12 -32.99 -58.26 40.41
C GLU A 12 -33.77 -57.49 41.52
N SER A 13 -34.43 -56.38 41.11
CA SER A 13 -35.79 -55.92 41.52
C SER A 13 -35.96 -55.18 42.88
N TRP A 14 -36.66 -54.04 43.11
CA TRP A 14 -37.57 -53.13 42.38
C TRP A 14 -37.76 -51.78 43.16
N SER A 15 -38.41 -50.80 42.51
CA SER A 15 -39.10 -49.58 43.02
C SER A 15 -38.22 -48.35 43.33
N SER A 16 -38.55 -47.10 43.00
CA SER A 16 -39.77 -46.43 42.52
C SER A 16 -39.39 -45.09 41.85
N THR A 17 -39.88 -44.79 40.64
CA THR A 17 -39.67 -43.50 39.96
C THR A 17 -40.90 -42.61 40.11
N SER A 18 -40.74 -41.42 40.70
CA SER A 18 -41.77 -40.38 40.79
C SER A 18 -41.96 -39.62 39.46
N PRO A 19 -43.15 -39.06 39.17
CA PRO A 19 -43.44 -38.44 37.87
C PRO A 19 -42.84 -37.03 37.70
N SER A 20 -42.36 -36.80 36.47
CA SER A 20 -41.76 -35.58 35.93
C SER A 20 -42.72 -34.38 35.89
N ARG A 21 -42.28 -33.22 36.40
CA ARG A 21 -42.98 -31.92 36.36
C ARG A 21 -42.55 -31.18 35.08
N ALA A 22 -43.47 -31.03 34.12
CA ALA A 22 -43.22 -30.24 32.90
C ALA A 22 -43.08 -28.74 33.24
N PRO A 23 -42.14 -28.01 32.60
CA PRO A 23 -42.03 -26.55 32.75
C PRO A 23 -43.15 -25.83 31.97
N ALA A 24 -43.69 -24.76 32.55
CA ALA A 24 -44.74 -23.94 31.94
C ALA A 24 -44.24 -23.22 30.65
N PRO A 25 -45.12 -22.94 29.68
CA PRO A 25 -44.73 -22.28 28.44
C PRO A 25 -44.34 -20.82 28.67
N PHE A 26 -43.25 -20.41 28.03
CA PHE A 26 -42.75 -19.03 28.00
C PHE A 26 -43.69 -18.20 27.10
N VAL A 27 -44.40 -17.22 27.66
CA VAL A 27 -45.20 -16.26 26.89
C VAL A 27 -44.30 -15.07 26.57
N VAL A 28 -44.00 -14.87 25.28
CA VAL A 28 -43.32 -13.67 24.80
C VAL A 28 -44.37 -12.61 24.53
N ASP A 29 -44.34 -11.51 25.27
CA ASP A 29 -45.19 -10.34 25.03
C ASP A 29 -44.66 -9.55 23.83
N LEU A 30 -45.37 -9.64 22.70
CA LEU A 30 -45.04 -8.96 21.44
C LEU A 30 -45.55 -7.52 21.37
N SER A 31 -46.23 -7.01 22.41
CA SER A 31 -46.78 -5.64 22.42
C SER A 31 -45.72 -4.53 22.52
N SER A 32 -44.48 -4.88 22.85
CA SER A 32 -43.35 -3.94 22.95
C SER A 32 -42.55 -3.75 21.66
N ILE A 33 -42.98 -4.34 20.53
CA ILE A 33 -42.38 -4.03 19.23
C ILE A 33 -42.88 -2.65 18.84
N ASN A 34 -42.13 -1.61 19.23
CA ASN A 34 -42.26 -0.28 18.65
C ASN A 34 -42.05 -0.42 17.15
N THR A 35 -43.15 -0.45 16.40
CA THR A 35 -43.16 -0.44 14.94
C THR A 35 -42.77 0.96 14.49
N VAL A 36 -41.47 1.30 14.65
CA VAL A 36 -40.90 2.44 13.96
C VAL A 36 -41.04 2.12 12.48
N ASN A 37 -41.94 2.81 11.78
CA ASN A 37 -42.26 2.52 10.39
C ASN A 37 -40.94 2.55 9.58
N PRO A 38 -40.41 1.38 9.18
CA PRO A 38 -39.07 1.31 8.62
C PRO A 38 -39.03 2.05 7.28
N LEU A 39 -40.17 2.17 6.60
CA LEU A 39 -40.30 2.90 5.34
C LEU A 39 -40.17 4.41 5.53
N ALA A 40 -40.73 4.97 6.61
CA ALA A 40 -40.64 6.41 6.91
C ALA A 40 -39.19 6.81 7.27
N ASN A 41 -38.53 5.99 8.10
CA ASN A 41 -37.12 6.20 8.44
C ASN A 41 -36.18 5.99 7.24
N MET A 42 -36.51 5.08 6.33
CA MET A 42 -35.74 4.91 5.08
C MET A 42 -35.96 6.07 4.12
N LEU A 43 -37.16 6.65 4.06
CA LEU A 43 -37.45 7.80 3.21
C LEU A 43 -36.73 9.05 3.69
N GLU A 44 -36.80 9.34 5.00
CA GLU A 44 -36.08 10.48 5.59
C GLU A 44 -34.56 10.31 5.46
N LYS A 45 -34.04 9.09 5.63
CA LYS A 45 -32.63 8.79 5.36
C LYS A 45 -32.27 8.96 3.88
N ARG A 46 -33.16 8.59 2.95
CA ARG A 46 -32.93 8.83 1.51
C ARG A 46 -32.86 10.31 1.19
N GLU A 47 -33.75 11.13 1.75
CA GLU A 47 -33.74 12.58 1.59
C GLU A 47 -32.52 13.25 2.24
N GLN A 48 -32.01 12.69 3.35
CA GLN A 48 -30.76 13.14 3.95
C GLN A 48 -29.55 12.78 3.09
N ILE A 49 -29.51 11.55 2.56
CA ILE A 49 -28.45 11.08 1.66
C ILE A 49 -28.44 11.90 0.38
N GLU A 50 -29.60 12.20 -0.20
CA GLU A 50 -29.71 12.99 -1.43
C GLU A 50 -29.17 14.41 -1.24
N ARG A 51 -29.55 15.09 -0.14
CA ARG A 51 -28.99 16.40 0.22
C ARG A 51 -27.48 16.37 0.49
N GLU A 52 -26.99 15.31 1.10
CA GLU A 52 -25.56 15.15 1.36
C GLU A 52 -24.78 14.86 0.06
N GLN A 53 -25.36 14.08 -0.86
CA GLN A 53 -24.82 13.87 -2.20
C GLN A 53 -24.77 15.16 -3.00
N GLU A 54 -25.81 16.00 -2.95
CA GLU A 54 -25.81 17.31 -3.60
C GLU A 54 -24.72 18.24 -3.03
N ARG A 55 -24.53 18.23 -1.71
CA ARG A 55 -23.45 19.00 -1.06
C ARG A 55 -22.08 18.52 -1.48
N LEU A 56 -21.86 17.19 -1.48
CA LEU A 56 -20.60 16.59 -1.92
C LEU A 56 -20.35 16.86 -3.40
N GLN A 57 -21.37 16.81 -4.25
CA GLN A 57 -21.25 17.18 -5.67
C GLN A 57 -20.88 18.65 -5.83
N HIS A 58 -21.49 19.56 -5.07
CA HIS A 58 -21.12 20.97 -5.11
C HIS A 58 -19.68 21.21 -4.64
N GLU A 59 -19.25 20.56 -3.56
CA GLU A 59 -17.89 20.65 -3.03
C GLU A 59 -16.86 20.04 -4.02
N GLU A 60 -17.22 18.92 -4.67
CA GLU A 60 -16.41 18.32 -5.73
C GLU A 60 -16.28 19.25 -6.93
N GLU A 61 -17.36 19.91 -7.35
CA GLU A 61 -17.32 20.88 -8.46
C GLU A 61 -16.53 22.15 -8.08
N GLU A 62 -16.58 22.60 -6.84
CA GLU A 62 -15.76 23.73 -6.36
C GLU A 62 -14.26 23.37 -6.36
N VAL A 63 -13.91 22.16 -5.91
CA VAL A 63 -12.55 21.64 -5.97
C VAL A 63 -12.09 21.45 -7.42
N LYS A 64 -12.96 20.96 -8.32
CA LYS A 64 -12.67 20.88 -9.76
C LYS A 64 -12.40 22.25 -10.36
N GLN A 65 -13.23 23.25 -10.05
CA GLN A 65 -13.03 24.62 -10.54
C GLN A 65 -11.73 25.23 -10.02
N GLU A 66 -11.38 25.00 -8.76
CA GLU A 66 -10.11 25.48 -8.21
C GLU A 66 -8.92 24.74 -8.86
N ILE A 67 -9.01 23.43 -9.09
CA ILE A 67 -8.01 22.67 -9.84
C ILE A 67 -7.88 23.18 -11.29
N GLU A 68 -8.98 23.41 -12.00
CA GLU A 68 -8.97 23.96 -13.36
C GLU A 68 -8.37 25.38 -13.40
N LYS A 69 -8.62 26.19 -12.37
CA LYS A 69 -7.98 27.48 -12.19
C LYS A 69 -6.47 27.34 -11.98
N TYR A 70 -6.00 26.37 -11.19
CA TYR A 70 -4.56 26.07 -11.08
C TYR A 70 -3.96 25.57 -12.40
N LEU A 71 -4.66 24.70 -13.13
CA LEU A 71 -4.21 24.18 -14.42
C LEU A 71 -4.16 25.28 -15.50
N SER A 72 -5.17 26.15 -15.57
CA SER A 72 -5.21 27.28 -16.50
C SER A 72 -4.26 28.42 -16.14
N SER A 73 -3.83 28.52 -14.88
CA SER A 73 -2.78 29.47 -14.45
C SER A 73 -1.37 29.12 -14.96
N GLY A 74 -1.21 28.01 -15.68
CA GLY A 74 -0.05 27.75 -16.53
C GLY A 74 1.16 27.14 -15.82
N GLN A 75 0.95 26.30 -14.80
CA GLN A 75 2.06 25.59 -14.15
C GLN A 75 2.14 24.09 -14.50
N ILE A 76 1.10 23.49 -15.11
CA ILE A 76 1.10 22.07 -15.53
C ILE A 76 0.19 21.88 -16.76
N ASP A 77 0.73 21.46 -17.89
CA ASP A 77 -0.05 21.03 -19.06
C ASP A 77 -0.42 19.53 -18.92
N VAL A 78 -1.72 19.25 -18.78
CA VAL A 78 -2.27 17.89 -18.60
C VAL A 78 -2.96 17.35 -19.85
N SER A 79 -2.72 17.96 -21.03
CA SER A 79 -3.31 17.50 -22.29
C SER A 79 -2.52 16.40 -23.01
N SER A 80 -1.40 15.93 -22.43
CA SER A 80 -0.61 14.83 -22.98
C SER A 80 -1.19 13.46 -22.58
N PRO A 81 -1.45 12.52 -23.52
CA PRO A 81 -1.96 11.17 -23.22
C PRO A 81 -0.92 10.24 -22.56
N GLU A 82 0.26 10.77 -22.18
CA GLU A 82 1.27 10.05 -21.41
C GLU A 82 1.06 10.32 -19.92
N GLY A 83 0.46 9.33 -19.24
CA GLY A 83 0.01 9.43 -17.85
C GLY A 83 1.04 10.01 -16.88
N ASN A 84 0.54 10.88 -15.98
CA ASN A 84 1.17 11.38 -14.76
C ASN A 84 2.70 11.44 -14.79
N ARG A 85 3.27 12.09 -15.82
CA ARG A 85 4.61 12.65 -15.68
C ARG A 85 4.53 13.79 -14.67
N LEU A 86 5.54 13.85 -13.80
CA LEU A 86 5.82 15.03 -12.99
C LEU A 86 5.60 16.30 -13.85
N PRO A 87 4.98 17.35 -13.28
CA PRO A 87 4.58 18.52 -14.05
C PRO A 87 5.74 19.05 -14.88
N ASP A 88 5.42 19.42 -16.12
CA ASP A 88 6.35 19.88 -17.13
C ASP A 88 7.44 20.83 -16.58
N ILE A 89 8.59 20.23 -16.31
CA ILE A 89 9.91 20.87 -16.36
C ILE A 89 10.29 21.10 -17.86
N ALA A 90 9.33 21.01 -18.79
CA ALA A 90 9.48 21.40 -20.18
C ALA A 90 9.46 22.93 -20.37
N GLY A 91 8.95 23.69 -19.39
CA GLY A 91 8.94 25.16 -19.38
C GLY A 91 9.76 25.81 -18.27
N SER A 92 9.86 25.18 -17.10
CA SER A 92 10.85 25.58 -16.10
C SER A 92 12.15 24.84 -16.40
N LYS A 93 13.08 25.54 -17.04
CA LYS A 93 14.46 25.09 -17.27
C LYS A 93 15.23 25.04 -15.93
N GLU A 94 14.71 24.32 -14.94
CA GLU A 94 15.51 23.88 -13.79
C GLU A 94 16.39 22.74 -14.28
N LYS A 95 17.33 23.10 -15.16
CA LYS A 95 18.47 22.28 -15.50
C LYS A 95 19.06 21.83 -14.18
N SER A 96 19.18 20.51 -13.94
CA SER A 96 19.93 19.98 -12.81
C SER A 96 21.23 20.75 -12.74
N THR A 97 21.35 21.66 -11.76
CA THR A 97 22.52 22.54 -11.67
C THR A 97 23.75 21.70 -11.32
N ILE A 98 23.50 20.54 -10.72
CA ILE A 98 24.50 19.55 -10.39
C ILE A 98 24.79 18.71 -11.64
N ILE A 99 26.02 18.82 -12.11
CA ILE A 99 26.59 18.04 -13.21
C ILE A 99 27.31 16.81 -12.66
N HIS A 100 27.50 15.79 -13.50
CA HIS A 100 28.16 14.54 -13.13
C HIS A 100 29.70 14.70 -13.16
N ASP A 101 30.23 15.60 -12.34
CA ASP A 101 31.65 16.00 -12.36
C ASP A 101 32.57 15.18 -11.45
N ARG A 102 32.00 14.39 -10.54
CA ARG A 102 32.75 13.63 -9.55
C ARG A 102 32.11 12.31 -9.19
N LYS A 103 32.92 11.45 -8.59
CA LYS A 103 32.52 10.19 -7.98
C LYS A 103 31.64 10.42 -6.74
N GLY A 104 30.70 9.51 -6.49
CA GLY A 104 29.83 9.49 -5.33
C GLY A 104 28.44 10.09 -5.57
N LEU A 105 28.20 10.71 -6.72
CA LEU A 105 26.88 11.26 -7.05
C LEU A 105 25.86 10.14 -7.27
N ILE A 106 24.64 10.36 -6.80
CA ILE A 106 23.49 9.46 -7.00
C ILE A 106 22.54 10.13 -7.98
N SER A 107 22.21 9.42 -9.06
CA SER A 107 21.52 9.99 -10.20
C SER A 107 20.44 9.05 -10.74
N MET A 108 19.43 9.62 -11.40
CA MET A 108 18.30 8.90 -11.98
C MET A 108 18.07 9.33 -13.42
N ASP A 109 17.77 8.38 -14.30
CA ASP A 109 17.42 8.66 -15.70
C ASP A 109 16.04 9.33 -15.75
N ILE A 110 15.93 10.45 -16.47
CA ILE A 110 14.67 11.22 -16.57
C ILE A 110 13.60 10.44 -17.33
N THR A 111 13.99 9.48 -18.16
CA THR A 111 13.10 8.74 -19.07
C THR A 111 12.69 7.37 -18.54
N LYS A 112 13.35 6.85 -17.51
CA LYS A 112 13.08 5.51 -16.96
C LYS A 112 12.20 5.55 -15.71
N SER A 113 11.81 4.36 -15.27
CA SER A 113 11.06 4.16 -14.04
C SER A 113 11.82 4.69 -12.82
N ILE A 114 11.09 5.30 -11.88
CA ILE A 114 11.60 5.95 -10.66
C ILE A 114 12.28 5.00 -9.65
N ASN A 115 12.30 3.69 -9.93
CA ASN A 115 12.87 2.67 -9.06
C ASN A 115 14.31 2.27 -9.44
N GLU A 116 14.87 2.84 -10.51
CA GLU A 116 16.25 2.62 -10.90
C GLU A 116 17.09 3.87 -10.60
N PHE A 117 18.23 3.68 -9.95
CA PHE A 117 19.21 4.75 -9.71
C PHE A 117 20.61 4.23 -10.03
N ILE A 118 21.52 5.16 -10.30
CA ILE A 118 22.94 4.89 -10.54
C ILE A 118 23.80 5.64 -9.54
N ILE A 119 24.96 5.07 -9.21
CA ILE A 119 26.00 5.73 -8.41
C ILE A 119 27.20 5.97 -9.31
N ILE A 120 27.62 7.22 -9.39
CA ILE A 120 28.71 7.66 -10.24
C ILE A 120 30.05 7.25 -9.63
N LEU A 121 30.85 6.49 -10.36
CA LEU A 121 32.18 6.02 -9.90
C LEU A 121 33.35 6.87 -10.43
N GLY A 122 33.07 7.87 -11.26
CA GLY A 122 34.02 8.84 -11.80
C GLY A 122 33.31 9.90 -12.65
N PRO A 123 33.98 10.99 -13.06
CA PRO A 123 33.35 12.05 -13.85
C PRO A 123 32.66 11.50 -15.11
N ALA A 124 31.39 11.81 -15.29
CA ALA A 124 30.54 11.26 -16.34
C ALA A 124 29.69 12.35 -17.04
N PRO A 125 30.31 13.36 -17.67
CA PRO A 125 29.59 14.50 -18.24
C PRO A 125 28.59 14.13 -19.35
N MET A 126 28.75 12.97 -19.98
CA MET A 126 27.81 12.42 -20.97
C MET A 126 26.41 12.14 -20.42
N LEU A 127 26.26 12.04 -19.09
CA LEU A 127 24.98 11.82 -18.43
C LEU A 127 24.25 13.12 -18.09
N ASN A 128 24.91 14.28 -18.24
CA ASN A 128 24.29 15.57 -18.03
C ASN A 128 23.07 15.73 -18.93
N ASP A 129 22.05 16.44 -18.44
CA ASP A 129 20.78 16.73 -19.12
C ASP A 129 19.85 15.52 -19.36
N ASN A 130 20.36 14.29 -19.33
CA ASN A 130 19.57 13.04 -19.44
C ASN A 130 19.31 12.38 -18.09
N TYR A 131 20.16 12.67 -17.10
CA TYR A 131 20.06 12.17 -15.74
C TYR A 131 20.00 13.32 -14.74
N VAL A 132 19.22 13.17 -13.69
CA VAL A 132 19.10 14.13 -12.58
C VAL A 132 19.85 13.60 -11.37
N VAL A 133 20.82 14.39 -10.91
CA VAL A 133 21.52 14.12 -9.65
C VAL A 133 20.63 14.55 -8.48
N PHE A 134 20.34 13.64 -7.56
CA PHE A 134 19.47 13.90 -6.42
C PHE A 134 20.14 13.62 -5.06
N GLY A 135 21.39 13.13 -5.05
CA GLY A 135 22.11 12.85 -3.81
C GLY A 135 23.60 12.57 -4.01
N GLU A 136 24.28 12.32 -2.90
CA GLU A 136 25.70 11.97 -2.87
C GLU A 136 25.98 10.95 -1.76
N VAL A 137 26.89 10.01 -2.01
CA VAL A 137 27.37 9.03 -1.04
C VAL A 137 28.25 9.73 -0.01
N ILE A 138 27.73 9.90 1.21
CA ILE A 138 28.47 10.54 2.31
C ILE A 138 29.42 9.56 3.03
N ARG A 139 29.08 8.26 3.05
CA ARG A 139 29.86 7.20 3.70
C ARG A 139 29.74 5.90 2.91
N GLY A 140 30.75 5.02 3.04
CA GLY A 140 30.73 3.70 2.41
C GLY A 140 31.21 3.67 0.95
N MET A 141 31.86 4.72 0.45
CA MET A 141 32.34 4.77 -0.94
C MET A 141 33.28 3.60 -1.32
N ALA A 142 34.06 3.11 -0.35
CA ALA A 142 34.95 1.95 -0.55
C ALA A 142 34.20 0.65 -0.88
N ILE A 143 32.92 0.53 -0.50
CA ILE A 143 32.08 -0.62 -0.88
C ILE A 143 31.84 -0.59 -2.38
N PHE A 144 31.44 0.56 -2.93
CA PHE A 144 31.23 0.73 -4.37
C PHE A 144 32.51 0.53 -5.19
N ASP A 145 33.67 0.92 -4.65
CA ASP A 145 34.96 0.61 -5.26
C ASP A 145 35.23 -0.89 -5.34
N SER A 146 34.92 -1.61 -4.26
CA SER A 146 35.10 -3.06 -4.22
C SER A 146 34.14 -3.77 -5.19
N ILE A 147 32.91 -3.29 -5.28
CA ILE A 147 31.91 -3.77 -6.26
C ILE A 147 32.43 -3.58 -7.69
N ASN A 148 32.95 -2.38 -8.00
CA ASN A 148 33.48 -2.07 -9.32
C ASN A 148 34.74 -2.87 -9.67
N ALA A 149 35.59 -3.16 -8.69
CA ALA A 149 36.77 -4.00 -8.87
C ALA A 149 36.41 -5.47 -9.18
N CYS A 150 35.24 -5.93 -8.74
CA CYS A 150 34.72 -7.27 -9.02
C CYS A 150 33.82 -7.34 -10.27
N ALA A 151 33.69 -6.25 -11.03
CA ALA A 151 32.90 -6.23 -12.26
C ALA A 151 33.64 -6.95 -13.40
N ASP A 152 32.92 -7.78 -14.15
CA ASP A 152 33.43 -8.38 -15.39
C ASP A 152 33.53 -7.30 -16.47
N THR A 153 34.72 -6.71 -16.58
CA THR A 153 35.06 -5.79 -17.65
C THR A 153 35.51 -6.50 -18.93
N VAL A 154 35.71 -7.83 -18.89
CA VAL A 154 36.30 -8.61 -19.99
C VAL A 154 35.24 -8.91 -21.06
N ASN A 155 34.00 -9.18 -20.65
CA ASN A 155 32.88 -9.39 -21.58
C ASN A 155 32.06 -8.11 -21.85
N GLY A 156 32.51 -6.95 -21.36
CA GLY A 156 31.86 -5.65 -21.59
C GLY A 156 30.51 -5.46 -20.91
N GLY A 157 30.04 -6.45 -20.14
CA GLY A 157 28.75 -6.40 -19.45
C GLY A 157 28.75 -5.54 -18.19
N GLY A 158 29.93 -5.29 -17.59
CA GLY A 158 30.04 -4.51 -16.35
C GLY A 158 29.28 -5.13 -15.17
N GLN A 159 28.87 -6.39 -15.29
CA GLN A 159 28.15 -7.12 -14.26
C GLN A 159 29.14 -7.71 -13.26
N PRO A 160 28.84 -7.65 -11.95
CA PRO A 160 29.67 -8.32 -10.95
C PRO A 160 29.64 -9.84 -11.15
N PHE A 161 30.76 -10.51 -10.86
CA PHE A 161 30.83 -11.98 -10.91
C PHE A 161 29.85 -12.66 -9.94
N ASP A 162 29.62 -12.03 -8.79
CA ASP A 162 28.68 -12.47 -7.76
C ASP A 162 27.46 -11.53 -7.69
N ALA A 163 26.31 -12.10 -7.30
CA ALA A 163 25.11 -11.30 -7.10
C ALA A 163 25.26 -10.34 -5.91
N ILE A 164 24.97 -9.05 -6.15
CA ILE A 164 25.01 -8.01 -5.12
C ILE A 164 23.58 -7.59 -4.80
N SER A 165 23.19 -7.72 -3.54
CA SER A 165 21.87 -7.33 -3.05
C SER A 165 21.97 -6.30 -1.93
N ILE A 166 21.01 -5.38 -1.91
CA ILE A 166 20.82 -4.48 -0.77
C ILE A 166 20.12 -5.29 0.31
N TYR A 167 20.87 -5.67 1.34
CA TYR A 167 20.35 -6.53 2.41
C TYR A 167 19.27 -5.84 3.26
N SER A 168 19.42 -4.54 3.51
CA SER A 168 18.48 -3.73 4.29
C SER A 168 18.65 -2.24 3.95
N CYS A 169 17.53 -1.50 3.87
CA CYS A 169 17.48 -0.05 3.70
C CYS A 169 16.32 0.56 4.52
N SER A 170 16.39 1.87 4.77
CA SER A 170 15.44 2.64 5.59
C SER A 170 15.14 4.00 4.98
#